data_AF-A0A2E2TUV8-F1
#
_entry.id   AF-A0A2E2TUV8-F1
#
_cell.length_a   1.000
_cell.length_b   1.000
_cell.length_c   1.000
_cell.angle_alpha   90.00
_cell.angle_beta   90.00
_cell.angle_gamma   90.00
#
_symmetry.space_group_name_H-M   'P 1'
#
loop_
_entity.id
_entity.type
_entity.pdbx_description
1 polymer ?
#
loop_
_entity_poly.entity_id
_entity_poly.type
_entity_poly.pdbx_seq_one_letter_code
_entity_poly.pdbx_strand_id
1 'polypeptide(L)'
;MGRRLQTETEFTNKVAKLREQFQGTWESAREIYILRIKPEAFSDDSAKAKRTFPSHNFPPLTENPLGFVYVGLTGLTAEKRFEVHRDKLPKASKIAKSGFMLDGTYQEVGKDLTDKFGFKQVGWRDYKPEKLESWVAWNFYKMGYWVWGSHHHDDEDFLGTKPFD
;
A
#
# COMPACT_ATOMS: atom_id res chain seq x y z
N MET A 1 21.62 16.22 -4.95
CA MET A 1 20.61 16.71 -3.99
C MET A 1 19.83 15.52 -3.47
N GLY A 2 20.00 15.15 -2.19
CA GLY A 2 19.16 14.11 -1.57
C GLY A 2 17.73 14.61 -1.51
N ARG A 3 16.77 13.88 -2.11
CA ARG A 3 15.34 14.22 -1.98
C ARG A 3 14.95 13.97 -0.53
N ARG A 4 14.51 15.02 0.18
CA ARG A 4 13.98 14.90 1.55
C ARG A 4 12.84 13.87 1.57
N LEU A 5 12.94 12.90 2.47
CA LEU A 5 11.86 11.95 2.73
C LEU A 5 10.68 12.66 3.40
N GLN A 6 9.47 12.23 3.05
CA GLN A 6 8.27 12.61 3.77
C GLN A 6 8.27 12.00 5.17
N THR A 7 7.73 12.71 6.14
CA THR A 7 7.55 12.25 7.52
C THR A 7 6.23 11.51 7.72
N GLU A 8 6.15 10.69 8.77
CA GLU A 8 4.90 10.01 9.15
C GLU A 8 3.77 11.00 9.46
N THR A 9 4.09 12.14 10.10
CA THR A 9 3.14 13.21 10.41
C THR A 9 2.55 13.83 9.15
N GLU A 10 3.38 14.12 8.15
CA GLU A 10 2.92 14.65 6.86
C GLU A 10 1.96 13.66 6.17
N PHE A 11 2.26 12.36 6.22
CA PHE A 11 1.37 11.35 5.66
C PHE A 11 0.05 11.26 6.44
N THR A 12 0.12 11.18 7.76
CA THR A 12 -1.04 11.12 8.66
C THR A 12 -2.00 12.28 8.41
N ASN A 13 -1.48 13.51 8.30
CA ASN A 13 -2.28 14.69 8.02
C ASN A 13 -3.00 14.61 6.67
N LYS A 14 -2.34 14.07 5.65
CA LYS A 14 -2.97 13.86 4.33
C LYS A 14 -4.06 12.79 4.38
N VAL A 15 -3.81 11.68 5.08
CA VAL A 15 -4.80 10.61 5.26
C VAL A 15 -6.05 11.13 5.97
N ALA A 16 -5.89 11.94 7.02
CA ALA A 16 -7.01 12.51 7.76
C ALA A 16 -7.96 13.30 6.84
N LYS A 17 -7.42 14.18 5.99
CA LYS A 17 -8.21 14.94 5.00
C LYS A 17 -8.95 14.04 4.02
N LEU A 18 -8.29 12.99 3.51
CA LEU A 18 -8.93 12.08 2.56
C LEU A 18 -9.98 11.19 3.23
N ARG A 19 -9.86 10.87 4.52
CA ARG A 19 -10.90 10.13 5.22
C ARG A 19 -12.22 10.91 5.26
N GLU A 20 -12.18 12.22 5.43
CA GLU A 20 -13.38 13.07 5.36
C GLU A 20 -14.08 12.99 3.98
N GLN A 21 -13.32 12.82 2.91
CA GLN A 21 -13.85 12.80 1.55
C GLN A 21 -14.28 11.41 1.07
N PHE A 22 -13.58 10.35 1.46
CA PHE A 22 -13.69 9.03 0.82
C PHE A 22 -14.18 7.91 1.73
N GLN A 23 -14.07 8.05 3.06
CA GLN A 23 -14.40 6.96 3.99
C GLN A 23 -15.87 7.03 4.42
N GLY A 24 -16.53 5.86 4.48
CA GLY A 24 -17.91 5.76 4.98
C GLY A 24 -18.97 6.19 3.97
N THR A 25 -18.70 6.07 2.66
CA THR A 25 -19.70 6.35 1.62
C THR A 25 -20.63 5.16 1.35
N TRP A 26 -20.33 3.96 1.90
CA TRP A 26 -21.15 2.73 1.92
C TRP A 26 -21.62 2.15 0.55
N GLU A 27 -21.24 2.75 -0.58
CA GLU A 27 -21.67 2.33 -1.91
C GLU A 27 -21.11 0.95 -2.35
N SER A 28 -19.95 0.56 -1.81
CA SER A 28 -19.44 -0.82 -1.78
C SER A 28 -18.39 -0.93 -0.69
N ALA A 29 -18.50 -1.88 0.24
CA ALA A 29 -17.59 -1.98 1.39
C ALA A 29 -16.22 -2.55 0.97
N ARG A 30 -15.37 -1.72 0.36
CA ARG A 30 -13.96 -2.04 0.15
C ARG A 30 -13.09 -1.45 1.25
N GLU A 31 -11.96 -2.08 1.53
CA GLU A 31 -10.93 -1.60 2.44
C GLU A 31 -9.59 -1.48 1.72
N ILE A 32 -8.87 -0.40 2.00
CA ILE A 32 -7.45 -0.26 1.69
C ILE A 32 -6.68 -0.67 2.94
N TYR A 33 -5.81 -1.66 2.79
CA TYR A 33 -5.06 -2.28 3.88
C TYR A 33 -3.57 -2.30 3.58
N ILE A 34 -2.78 -2.34 4.65
CA ILE A 34 -1.33 -2.33 4.60
C ILE A 34 -0.81 -3.49 5.44
N LEU A 35 0.03 -4.32 4.84
CA LEU A 35 0.68 -5.45 5.50
C LEU A 35 2.20 -5.31 5.38
N ARG A 36 2.93 -5.72 6.41
CA ARG A 36 4.39 -5.79 6.37
C ARG A 36 4.87 -6.94 5.49
N ILE A 37 5.94 -6.68 4.76
CA ILE A 37 6.66 -7.66 3.95
C ILE A 37 7.97 -8.01 4.65
N LYS A 38 8.38 -9.27 4.50
CA LYS A 38 9.65 -9.81 4.98
C LYS A 38 10.84 -9.04 4.36
N PRO A 39 11.84 -8.59 5.14
CA PRO A 39 13.03 -7.93 4.62
C PRO A 39 13.78 -8.74 3.55
N GLU A 40 13.66 -10.07 3.57
CA GLU A 40 14.24 -10.99 2.59
C GLU A 40 13.78 -10.68 1.16
N ALA A 41 12.59 -10.10 0.98
CA ALA A 41 12.10 -9.63 -0.32
C ALA A 41 13.00 -8.55 -0.94
N PHE A 42 13.77 -7.81 -0.13
CA PHE A 42 14.74 -6.82 -0.60
C PHE A 42 15.94 -7.44 -1.30
N SER A 43 16.29 -8.68 -0.95
CA SER A 43 17.44 -9.37 -1.56
C SER A 43 17.01 -10.31 -2.69
N ASP A 44 15.74 -10.70 -2.76
CA ASP A 44 15.20 -11.61 -3.77
C ASP A 44 14.81 -10.90 -5.08
N ASP A 45 15.43 -11.29 -6.19
CA ASP A 45 15.20 -10.64 -7.49
C ASP A 45 13.78 -10.88 -8.04
N SER A 46 13.17 -12.02 -7.70
CA SER A 46 11.80 -12.31 -8.12
C SER A 46 10.79 -11.43 -7.38
N ALA A 47 11.03 -11.11 -6.10
CA ALA A 47 10.23 -10.22 -5.28
C ALA A 47 10.42 -8.78 -5.74
N LYS A 48 11.67 -8.36 -5.95
CA LYS A 48 12.04 -7.08 -6.53
C LYS A 48 11.30 -6.81 -7.84
N ALA A 49 11.24 -7.79 -8.76
CA ALA A 49 10.58 -7.62 -10.05
C ALA A 49 9.06 -7.39 -9.96
N LYS A 50 8.44 -7.69 -8.81
CA LYS A 50 6.99 -7.55 -8.57
C LYS A 50 6.63 -6.30 -7.77
N ARG A 51 7.62 -5.50 -7.35
CA ARG A 51 7.38 -4.30 -6.54
C ARG A 51 6.74 -3.21 -7.39
N THR A 52 5.90 -2.42 -6.75
CA THR A 52 5.29 -1.23 -7.38
C THR A 52 6.23 -0.04 -7.25
N PHE A 53 6.78 0.18 -6.05
CA PHE A 53 7.73 1.27 -5.78
C PHE A 53 8.90 0.77 -4.90
N PRO A 54 10.12 1.28 -5.08
CA PRO A 54 10.60 2.04 -6.23
C PRO A 54 10.55 1.20 -7.53
N SER A 55 10.51 1.83 -8.70
CA SER A 55 10.56 1.17 -10.02
C SER A 55 11.52 1.91 -10.96
N HIS A 56 11.55 1.56 -12.25
CA HIS A 56 12.38 2.26 -13.24
C HIS A 56 12.04 3.76 -13.31
N ASN A 57 10.74 4.09 -13.34
CA ASN A 57 10.25 5.48 -13.42
C ASN A 57 10.32 6.19 -12.05
N PHE A 58 10.42 5.43 -10.96
CA PHE A 58 10.43 5.94 -9.59
C PHE A 58 11.63 5.37 -8.82
N PRO A 59 12.84 5.93 -8.99
CA PRO A 59 14.06 5.37 -8.44
C PRO A 59 14.09 5.42 -6.90
N PRO A 60 14.83 4.53 -6.22
CA PRO A 60 14.93 4.56 -4.75
C PRO A 60 15.28 5.96 -4.20
N LEU A 61 14.58 6.39 -3.14
CA LEU A 61 14.84 7.67 -2.46
C LEU A 61 15.93 7.58 -1.38
N THR A 62 16.25 6.36 -0.95
CA THR A 62 17.24 6.03 0.07
C THR A 62 17.90 4.70 -0.30
N GLU A 63 19.18 4.55 0.03
CA GLU A 63 19.92 3.28 -0.12
C GLU A 63 19.41 2.22 0.85
N ASN A 64 19.06 2.65 2.06
CA ASN A 64 18.52 1.80 3.13
C ASN A 64 17.03 2.09 3.29
N PRO A 65 16.13 1.18 2.87
CA PRO A 65 14.69 1.35 3.02
C PRO A 65 14.29 1.42 4.50
N LEU A 66 13.31 2.26 4.84
CA LEU A 66 12.75 2.30 6.20
C LEU A 66 11.87 1.08 6.52
N GLY A 67 11.40 0.37 5.50
CA GLY A 67 10.61 -0.83 5.65
C GLY A 67 10.01 -1.32 4.32
N PHE A 68 9.30 -2.44 4.41
CA PHE A 68 8.72 -3.14 3.27
C PHE A 68 7.23 -3.38 3.53
N VAL A 69 6.38 -2.92 2.63
CA VAL A 69 4.93 -3.03 2.79
C VAL A 69 4.24 -3.52 1.53
N TYR A 70 3.11 -4.17 1.72
CA TYR A 70 2.13 -4.44 0.70
C TYR A 70 0.93 -3.55 0.96
N VAL A 71 0.54 -2.76 -0.03
CA VAL A 71 -0.70 -1.97 -0.01
C VAL A 71 -1.69 -2.63 -0.94
N GLY A 72 -2.90 -2.88 -0.45
CA GLY A 72 -3.94 -3.56 -1.22
C GLY A 72 -5.33 -2.97 -1.04
N LEU A 73 -6.15 -3.15 -2.06
CA LEU A 73 -7.59 -2.92 -2.05
C LEU A 73 -8.34 -4.26 -2.01
N THR A 74 -9.39 -4.37 -1.20
CA THR A 74 -10.14 -5.62 -1.04
C THR A 74 -11.61 -5.37 -0.75
N GLY A 75 -12.50 -6.26 -1.19
CA GLY A 75 -13.90 -6.32 -0.74
C GLY A 75 -14.14 -7.20 0.50
N LEU A 76 -13.07 -7.69 1.13
CA LEU A 76 -13.09 -8.35 2.43
C LEU A 76 -12.60 -7.36 3.50
N THR A 77 -12.77 -7.67 4.77
CA THR A 77 -12.00 -6.99 5.82
C THR A 77 -10.51 -7.25 5.63
N ALA A 78 -9.67 -6.31 6.06
CA ALA A 78 -8.21 -6.42 6.01
C ALA A 78 -7.70 -7.69 6.69
N GLU A 79 -8.28 -8.08 7.82
CA GLU A 79 -7.94 -9.30 8.56
C GLU A 79 -8.25 -10.57 7.74
N LYS A 80 -9.45 -10.69 7.18
CA LYS A 80 -9.81 -11.82 6.30
C LYS A 80 -8.95 -11.86 5.04
N ARG A 81 -8.56 -10.69 4.54
CA ARG A 81 -7.64 -10.60 3.40
C ARG A 81 -6.23 -11.04 3.77
N PHE A 82 -5.77 -10.72 4.97
CA PHE A 82 -4.50 -11.22 5.49
C PHE A 82 -4.50 -12.76 5.57
N GLU A 83 -5.57 -13.38 6.06
CA GLU A 83 -5.70 -14.85 6.10
C GLU A 83 -5.56 -15.47 4.70
N VAL A 84 -6.21 -14.89 3.69
CA VAL A 84 -6.05 -15.31 2.28
C VAL A 84 -4.60 -15.29 1.84
N HIS A 85 -3.84 -14.26 2.24
CA HIS A 85 -2.41 -14.13 1.89
C HIS A 85 -1.54 -15.12 2.67
N ARG A 86 -1.76 -15.24 3.99
CA ARG A 86 -1.04 -16.16 4.89
C ARG A 86 -1.18 -17.59 4.41
N ASP A 87 -2.40 -18.00 4.07
CA ASP A 87 -2.73 -19.37 3.67
C ASP A 87 -2.50 -19.60 2.17
N LYS A 88 -1.95 -18.60 1.46
CA LYS A 88 -1.61 -18.64 0.02
C LYS A 88 -2.75 -19.10 -0.87
N LEU A 89 -3.98 -18.74 -0.52
CA LEU A 89 -5.19 -19.14 -1.23
C LEU A 89 -5.23 -18.55 -2.66
N PRO A 90 -6.12 -19.01 -3.55
CA PRO A 90 -6.11 -18.61 -4.97
C PRO A 90 -6.09 -17.09 -5.21
N LYS A 91 -6.74 -16.30 -4.35
CA LYS A 91 -6.80 -14.82 -4.42
C LYS A 91 -5.70 -14.10 -3.61
N ALA A 92 -4.68 -14.81 -3.16
CA ALA A 92 -3.50 -14.21 -2.54
C ALA A 92 -2.68 -13.43 -3.57
N SER A 93 -1.99 -12.39 -3.10
CA SER A 93 -1.09 -11.60 -3.93
C SER A 93 0.12 -12.43 -4.37
N LYS A 94 0.76 -12.03 -5.47
CA LYS A 94 1.95 -12.75 -5.96
C LYS A 94 3.06 -12.78 -4.91
N ILE A 95 3.26 -11.67 -4.18
CA ILE A 95 4.29 -11.58 -3.12
C ILE A 95 3.97 -12.49 -1.93
N ALA A 96 2.69 -12.63 -1.57
CA ALA A 96 2.25 -13.55 -0.52
C ALA A 96 2.44 -15.02 -0.93
N LYS A 97 2.06 -15.37 -2.16
CA LYS A 97 2.28 -16.73 -2.71
C LYS A 97 3.76 -17.11 -2.72
N SER A 98 4.64 -16.14 -2.99
CA SER A 98 6.10 -16.31 -2.89
C SER A 98 6.63 -16.42 -1.45
N GLY A 99 5.79 -16.30 -0.42
CA GLY A 99 6.19 -16.51 0.98
C GLY A 99 6.85 -15.30 1.65
N PHE A 100 6.73 -14.11 1.04
CA PHE A 100 7.35 -12.88 1.55
C PHE A 100 6.40 -12.01 2.40
N MET A 101 5.16 -12.44 2.63
CA MET A 101 4.32 -11.78 3.64
C MET A 101 4.94 -12.03 5.02
N LEU A 102 5.03 -11.02 5.89
CA LEU A 102 5.56 -11.21 7.24
C LEU A 102 4.74 -12.28 7.99
N ASP A 103 5.42 -13.14 8.74
CA ASP A 103 4.77 -14.19 9.54
C ASP A 103 4.11 -13.58 10.78
N GLY A 104 3.10 -14.25 11.32
CA GLY A 104 2.43 -13.87 12.55
C GLY A 104 0.92 -13.66 12.39
N THR A 105 0.36 -12.87 13.31
CA THR A 105 -1.06 -12.49 13.35
C THR A 105 -1.30 -11.19 12.57
N TYR A 106 -2.55 -10.90 12.22
CA TYR A 106 -2.89 -9.63 11.56
C TYR A 106 -2.49 -8.41 12.42
N GLN A 107 -2.59 -8.56 13.75
CA GLN A 107 -2.22 -7.57 14.74
C GLN A 107 -0.75 -7.16 14.62
N GLU A 108 0.14 -8.13 14.39
CA GLU A 108 1.59 -7.91 14.24
C GLU A 108 1.93 -7.46 12.82
N VAL A 109 1.26 -8.04 11.82
CA VAL A 109 1.65 -7.88 10.41
C VAL A 109 1.11 -6.59 9.80
N GLY A 110 -0.04 -6.07 10.21
CA GLY A 110 -0.59 -4.91 9.49
C GLY A 110 -1.69 -4.11 10.16
N LYS A 111 -2.22 -4.53 11.32
CA LYS A 111 -3.33 -3.81 11.96
C LYS A 111 -2.99 -2.34 12.23
N ASP A 112 -1.83 -2.07 12.83
CA ASP A 112 -1.42 -0.71 13.19
C ASP A 112 -1.25 0.19 11.95
N LEU A 113 -0.58 -0.30 10.91
CA LEU A 113 -0.39 0.45 9.66
C LEU A 113 -1.72 0.65 8.93
N THR A 114 -2.58 -0.36 8.92
CA THR A 114 -3.91 -0.28 8.31
C THR A 114 -4.82 0.68 9.07
N ASP A 115 -4.78 0.69 10.40
CA ASP A 115 -5.56 1.64 11.20
C ASP A 115 -5.06 3.07 11.02
N LYS A 116 -3.74 3.27 10.90
CA LYS A 116 -3.15 4.59 10.68
C LYS A 116 -3.37 5.13 9.26
N PHE A 117 -3.11 4.32 8.23
CA PHE A 117 -2.99 4.79 6.85
C PHE A 117 -3.98 4.15 5.87
N GLY A 118 -4.68 3.09 6.30
CA GLY A 118 -5.71 2.44 5.50
C GLY A 118 -7.03 3.21 5.50
N PHE A 119 -7.98 2.69 4.73
CA PHE A 119 -9.31 3.27 4.58
C PHE A 119 -10.35 2.17 4.63
N LYS A 120 -11.51 2.47 5.22
CA LYS A 120 -12.65 1.55 5.28
C LYS A 120 -13.80 2.11 4.46
N GLN A 121 -14.61 1.20 3.90
CA GLN A 121 -15.85 1.55 3.20
C GLN A 121 -15.65 2.61 2.11
N VAL A 122 -14.62 2.42 1.28
CA VAL A 122 -14.33 3.33 0.17
C VAL A 122 -15.23 3.01 -1.03
N GLY A 123 -16.05 4.00 -1.42
CA GLY A 123 -17.03 3.89 -2.51
C GLY A 123 -16.46 4.09 -3.92
N TRP A 124 -17.21 3.65 -4.94
CA TRP A 124 -16.72 3.41 -6.31
C TRP A 124 -16.97 4.56 -7.29
N ARG A 125 -17.68 5.63 -6.90
CA ARG A 125 -18.03 6.72 -7.82
C ARG A 125 -16.77 7.39 -8.41
N ASP A 126 -16.46 7.07 -9.67
CA ASP A 126 -15.36 7.59 -10.50
C ASP A 126 -13.95 6.94 -10.36
N TYR A 127 -13.83 5.61 -10.18
CA TYR A 127 -12.52 4.91 -10.14
C TYR A 127 -11.55 5.38 -9.01
N LYS A 128 -12.12 5.95 -7.93
CA LYS A 128 -11.38 6.55 -6.81
C LYS A 128 -10.66 5.55 -5.89
N PRO A 129 -11.17 4.33 -5.62
CA PRO A 129 -10.52 3.44 -4.64
C PRO A 129 -9.14 2.93 -5.07
N GLU A 130 -8.97 2.57 -6.33
CA GLU A 130 -7.70 2.15 -6.92
C GLU A 130 -6.72 3.35 -6.96
N LYS A 131 -7.25 4.57 -7.18
CA LYS A 131 -6.48 5.82 -7.08
C LYS A 131 -6.02 6.13 -5.68
N LEU A 132 -6.89 5.95 -4.71
CA LEU A 132 -6.58 6.12 -3.30
C LEU A 132 -5.59 5.05 -2.81
N GLU A 133 -5.74 3.80 -3.23
CA GLU A 133 -4.80 2.70 -2.95
C GLU A 133 -3.39 3.05 -3.43
N SER A 134 -3.25 3.46 -4.70
CA SER A 134 -1.92 3.76 -5.25
C SER A 134 -1.36 5.07 -4.70
N TRP A 135 -2.21 6.01 -4.28
CA TRP A 135 -1.78 7.19 -3.53
C TRP A 135 -1.23 6.82 -2.14
N VAL A 136 -1.85 5.88 -1.43
CA VAL A 136 -1.31 5.35 -0.17
C VAL A 136 0.05 4.71 -0.42
N ALA A 137 0.18 3.86 -1.45
CA ALA A 137 1.44 3.24 -1.83
C ALA A 137 2.53 4.28 -2.16
N TRP A 138 2.18 5.33 -2.91
CA TRP A 138 3.08 6.42 -3.23
C TRP A 138 3.59 7.15 -1.99
N ASN A 139 2.74 7.41 -1.00
CA ASN A 139 3.15 8.10 0.22
C ASN A 139 4.09 7.24 1.08
N PHE A 140 3.88 5.93 1.15
CA PHE A 140 4.87 5.02 1.76
C PHE A 140 6.22 5.09 1.04
N TYR A 141 6.22 5.06 -0.29
CA TYR A 141 7.45 5.25 -1.06
C TYR A 141 8.13 6.60 -0.79
N LYS A 142 7.35 7.70 -0.70
CA LYS A 142 7.86 9.03 -0.34
C LYS A 142 8.44 9.09 1.07
N MET A 143 8.01 8.21 1.98
CA MET A 143 8.62 8.02 3.31
C MET A 143 9.87 7.15 3.27
N GLY A 144 10.24 6.55 2.14
CA GLY A 144 11.42 5.69 2.01
C GLY A 144 11.13 4.19 2.15
N TYR A 145 9.87 3.78 2.05
CA TYR A 145 9.50 2.35 2.03
C TYR A 145 9.60 1.76 0.63
N TRP A 146 9.75 0.45 0.60
CA TRP A 146 9.53 -0.36 -0.60
C TRP A 146 8.14 -0.97 -0.55
N VAL A 147 7.43 -0.91 -1.67
CA VAL A 147 5.98 -1.12 -1.72
C VAL A 147 5.61 -2.10 -2.83
N TRP A 148 4.77 -3.07 -2.48
CA TRP A 148 4.11 -4.00 -3.40
C TRP A 148 2.60 -3.77 -3.41
N GLY A 149 1.94 -4.20 -4.48
CA GLY A 149 0.50 -4.44 -4.47
C GLY A 149 -0.33 -3.49 -5.32
N SER A 150 -0.18 -2.16 -5.18
CA SER A 150 -1.09 -1.22 -5.82
C SER A 150 -1.20 -1.44 -7.33
N HIS A 151 -2.43 -1.64 -7.83
CA HIS A 151 -2.67 -2.16 -9.19
C HIS A 151 -2.68 -1.08 -10.28
N HIS A 152 -2.89 0.20 -9.94
CA HIS A 152 -2.92 1.30 -10.92
C HIS A 152 -1.77 2.28 -10.71
N HIS A 153 -0.64 2.06 -11.40
CA HIS A 153 0.52 2.94 -11.35
C HIS A 153 1.13 3.24 -12.73
N ASP A 154 0.55 2.68 -13.80
CA ASP A 154 1.10 2.72 -15.16
C ASP A 154 0.54 3.88 -16.02
N ASP A 155 -0.45 4.64 -15.53
CA ASP A 155 -0.92 5.84 -16.23
C ASP A 155 -0.06 7.05 -15.83
N GLU A 156 0.58 7.70 -16.82
CA GLU A 156 1.55 8.81 -16.66
C GLU A 156 1.03 10.01 -15.85
N ASP A 157 -0.29 10.12 -15.65
CA ASP A 157 -0.95 11.19 -14.89
C ASP A 157 -1.85 10.68 -13.74
N PHE A 158 -1.72 9.42 -13.33
CA PHE A 158 -2.65 8.80 -12.38
C PHE A 158 -2.79 9.55 -11.06
N LEU A 159 -1.64 9.99 -10.51
CA LEU A 159 -1.59 10.85 -9.35
C LEU A 159 -1.53 12.34 -9.73
N GLY A 160 -1.23 12.70 -10.98
CA GLY A 160 -0.94 14.08 -11.37
C GLY A 160 0.17 14.72 -10.51
N THR A 161 0.34 16.04 -10.64
CA THR A 161 1.29 16.81 -9.80
C THR A 161 0.79 17.01 -8.37
N LYS A 162 -0.52 16.85 -8.17
CA LYS A 162 -1.29 17.08 -6.95
C LYS A 162 -2.48 16.13 -6.92
N PRO A 163 -2.31 14.86 -6.52
CA PRO A 163 -3.38 13.86 -6.64
C PRO A 163 -4.65 14.21 -5.89
N PHE A 164 -4.51 15.02 -4.83
CA PHE A 164 -5.57 15.51 -3.97
C PHE A 164 -5.22 16.88 -3.33
N ASP A 165 -4.39 17.69 -4.01
CA ASP A 165 -3.93 19.03 -3.60
C ASP A 165 -4.36 20.12 -4.60
#